data_AF-A0A8C9YX66-F1
#
_entry.id   AF-A0A8C9YX66-F1
#
_cell.length_a   1.000
_cell.length_b   1.000
_cell.length_c   1.000
_cell.angle_alpha   90.00
_cell.angle_beta   90.00
_cell.angle_gamma   90.00
#
_symmetry.space_group_name_H-M   'P 1'
#
loop_
_entity.id
_entity.type
_entity.pdbx_description
1 polymer ?
#
loop_
_entity_poly.entity_id
_entity_poly.type
_entity_poly.pdbx_seq_one_letter_code
_entity_poly.pdbx_strand_id
1 'polypeptide(L)'
;RTPKKIQLLNQMEDPPAQCSAGPVGEDMFHWQATIMGPPDSPYQGGVFFLTIHFPTDYPFKPPKVAFTTRIYHPNINSNGSICLDILRSQWSPALTISKVLLSICSLLCDPNPDDPLVPEIARIYKTDPVKVNRDCDFITINRAGLRCTKRFYLQ
;
A
#
# COMPACT_ATOMS: atom_id res chain seq x y z
N ARG A 1 -6.31 -12.09 -27.99
CA ARG A 1 -6.03 -12.20 -26.52
C ARG A 1 -4.96 -11.22 -26.01
N THR A 2 -4.26 -10.50 -26.89
CA THR A 2 -3.17 -9.53 -26.63
C THR A 2 -3.58 -8.13 -26.08
N PRO A 3 -4.75 -7.56 -26.37
CA PRO A 3 -5.05 -6.15 -26.02
C PRO A 3 -5.06 -5.87 -24.51
N LYS A 4 -5.69 -6.76 -23.72
CA LYS A 4 -5.80 -6.59 -22.26
C LYS A 4 -4.44 -6.58 -21.55
N LYS A 5 -3.46 -7.36 -22.04
CA LYS A 5 -2.12 -7.43 -21.42
C LYS A 5 -1.37 -6.10 -21.57
N ILE A 6 -1.41 -5.50 -22.76
CA ILE A 6 -0.80 -4.18 -23.01
C ILE A 6 -1.50 -3.11 -22.17
N GLN A 7 -2.83 -3.18 -22.07
CA GLN A 7 -3.62 -2.21 -21.32
C GLN A 7 -3.36 -2.23 -19.80
N LEU A 8 -3.01 -3.39 -19.25
CA LEU A 8 -2.57 -3.51 -17.85
C LEU A 8 -1.19 -2.89 -17.64
N LEU A 9 -0.24 -3.10 -18.56
CA LEU A 9 1.10 -2.51 -18.46
C LEU A 9 1.08 -0.98 -18.44
N ASN A 10 0.12 -0.35 -19.13
CA ASN A 10 -0.04 1.11 -19.14
C ASN A 10 -0.70 1.68 -17.86
N GLN A 11 -1.09 0.84 -16.87
CA GLN A 11 -1.70 1.31 -15.63
C GLN A 11 -0.71 1.99 -14.67
N MET A 12 0.59 1.93 -14.98
CA MET A 12 1.71 2.52 -14.25
C MET A 12 2.37 3.66 -15.05
N GLU A 13 1.61 4.41 -15.84
CA GLU A 13 2.09 5.69 -16.38
C GLU A 13 2.34 6.65 -15.20
N ASP A 14 3.58 7.14 -15.11
CA ASP A 14 4.08 8.07 -14.09
C ASP A 14 3.74 7.67 -12.64
N PRO A 15 4.35 6.58 -12.12
CA PRO A 15 4.06 6.14 -10.76
C PRO A 15 4.53 7.21 -9.75
N PRO A 16 3.85 7.35 -8.59
CA PRO A 16 4.34 8.19 -7.52
C PRO A 16 5.82 7.86 -7.24
N ALA A 17 6.67 8.86 -7.00
CA ALA A 17 8.12 8.67 -6.87
C ALA A 17 8.57 7.62 -5.83
N GLN A 18 7.66 7.25 -4.92
CA GLN A 18 7.88 6.28 -3.85
C GLN A 18 7.24 4.91 -4.11
N CYS A 19 6.64 4.70 -5.28
CA CYS A 19 5.87 3.51 -5.62
C CYS A 19 6.45 2.80 -6.84
N SER A 20 6.44 1.48 -6.81
CA SER A 20 6.66 0.63 -7.99
C SER A 20 5.63 -0.49 -8.02
N ALA A 21 5.30 -1.01 -9.20
CA ALA A 21 4.41 -2.14 -9.37
C ALA A 21 4.62 -2.82 -10.73
N GLY A 22 4.40 -4.13 -10.77
CA GLY A 22 4.47 -4.89 -12.01
C GLY A 22 4.05 -6.34 -11.83
N PRO A 23 3.88 -7.09 -12.93
CA PRO A 23 3.52 -8.49 -12.89
C PRO A 23 4.60 -9.34 -12.21
N VAL A 24 4.17 -10.37 -11.49
CA VAL A 24 5.07 -11.36 -10.87
C VAL A 24 5.17 -12.55 -11.80
N GLY A 25 6.38 -12.81 -12.31
CA GLY A 25 6.62 -13.90 -13.24
C GLY A 25 5.84 -13.71 -14.55
N GLU A 26 5.11 -14.75 -14.97
CA GLU A 26 4.35 -14.74 -16.23
C GLU A 26 2.86 -14.38 -16.04
N ASP A 27 2.37 -14.31 -14.80
CA ASP A 27 0.97 -13.98 -14.52
C ASP A 27 0.73 -12.48 -14.59
N MET A 28 0.17 -12.04 -15.72
CA MET A 28 -0.16 -10.63 -15.97
C MET A 28 -1.31 -10.10 -15.10
N PHE A 29 -2.06 -10.96 -14.41
CA PHE A 29 -3.17 -10.60 -13.51
C PHE A 29 -2.77 -10.63 -12.04
N HIS A 30 -1.54 -11.03 -11.73
CA HIS A 30 -0.98 -10.99 -10.39
C HIS A 30 0.25 -10.08 -10.36
N TRP A 31 0.13 -8.97 -9.67
CA TRP A 31 1.17 -7.96 -9.57
C TRP A 31 1.68 -7.85 -8.14
N GLN A 32 2.93 -7.46 -8.02
CA GLN A 32 3.52 -6.99 -6.78
C GLN A 32 3.74 -5.49 -6.90
N ALA A 33 3.44 -4.76 -5.83
CA ALA A 33 3.79 -3.37 -5.68
C ALA A 33 4.69 -3.16 -4.46
N THR A 34 5.52 -2.13 -4.54
CA THR A 34 6.36 -1.66 -3.43
C THR A 34 6.01 -0.21 -3.15
N ILE A 35 5.82 0.13 -1.88
CA ILE A 35 5.66 1.49 -1.39
C ILE A 35 6.82 1.78 -0.43
N MET A 36 7.57 2.83 -0.72
CA MET A 36 8.52 3.39 0.23
C MET A 36 7.75 4.18 1.29
N GLY A 37 8.10 3.98 2.55
CA GLY A 37 7.46 4.68 3.66
C GLY A 37 7.57 6.19 3.51
N PRO A 38 6.44 6.94 3.51
CA PRO A 38 6.46 8.38 3.28
C PRO A 38 7.31 9.14 4.29
N PRO A 39 7.99 10.23 3.86
CA PRO A 39 8.68 11.12 4.79
C PRO A 39 7.67 11.75 5.77
N ASP A 40 8.15 12.11 6.95
CA ASP A 40 7.38 12.73 8.03
C ASP A 40 6.18 11.88 8.50
N SER A 41 6.19 10.58 8.19
CA SER A 41 5.22 9.60 8.67
C SER A 41 5.87 8.59 9.62
N PRO A 42 5.08 7.85 10.43
CA PRO A 42 5.57 6.75 11.26
C PRO A 42 6.24 5.62 10.47
N TYR A 43 6.05 5.62 9.15
CA TYR A 43 6.50 4.57 8.24
C TYR A 43 7.81 4.93 7.53
N GLN A 44 8.33 6.15 7.75
CA GLN A 44 9.53 6.67 7.07
C GLN A 44 10.70 5.68 7.13
N GLY A 45 11.28 5.40 5.96
CA GLY A 45 12.44 4.51 5.82
C GLY A 45 12.11 3.01 5.81
N GLY A 46 10.83 2.65 5.94
CA GLY A 46 10.33 1.30 5.68
C GLY A 46 10.11 1.01 4.20
N VAL A 47 10.10 -0.26 3.84
CA VAL A 47 9.75 -0.77 2.51
C VAL A 47 8.56 -1.71 2.64
N PHE A 48 7.46 -1.40 1.95
CA PHE A 48 6.20 -2.13 2.08
C PHE A 48 5.85 -2.83 0.78
N PHE A 49 5.67 -4.15 0.86
CA PHE A 49 5.23 -4.95 -0.27
C PHE A 49 3.72 -5.15 -0.22
N LEU A 50 3.10 -5.07 -1.39
CA LEU A 50 1.68 -5.29 -1.61
C LEU A 50 1.50 -6.27 -2.76
N THR A 51 0.40 -7.02 -2.70
CA THR A 51 -0.07 -7.83 -3.82
C THR A 51 -1.30 -7.17 -4.44
N ILE A 52 -1.39 -7.23 -5.76
CA ILE A 52 -2.50 -6.70 -6.56
C ILE A 52 -2.99 -7.83 -7.46
N HIS A 53 -4.25 -8.22 -7.31
CA HIS A 53 -4.89 -9.22 -8.16
C HIS A 53 -6.00 -8.59 -8.98
N PHE A 54 -5.89 -8.71 -10.29
CA PHE A 54 -6.90 -8.22 -11.22
C PHE A 54 -7.96 -9.30 -11.44
N PRO A 55 -9.24 -9.05 -11.15
CA PRO A 55 -10.30 -10.01 -11.47
C PRO A 55 -10.53 -10.09 -12.99
N THR A 56 -11.23 -11.14 -13.43
CA THR A 56 -11.50 -11.41 -14.85
C THR A 56 -12.32 -10.30 -15.53
N ASP A 57 -13.12 -9.58 -14.74
CA ASP A 57 -13.98 -8.46 -15.14
C ASP A 57 -13.35 -7.09 -14.87
N TYR A 58 -12.06 -7.00 -14.54
CA TYR A 58 -11.32 -5.74 -14.57
C TYR A 58 -11.40 -5.09 -15.97
N PRO A 59 -11.61 -3.75 -16.08
CA PRO A 59 -11.65 -2.75 -15.01
C PRO A 59 -13.06 -2.46 -14.42
N PHE A 60 -14.09 -3.25 -14.74
CA PHE A 60 -15.44 -3.04 -14.21
C PHE A 60 -15.58 -3.41 -12.73
N LYS A 61 -14.73 -4.32 -12.24
CA LYS A 61 -14.52 -4.55 -10.81
C LYS A 61 -13.12 -4.08 -10.37
N PRO A 62 -12.98 -3.62 -9.11
CA PRO A 62 -11.69 -3.20 -8.58
C PRO A 62 -10.70 -4.37 -8.49
N PRO A 63 -9.39 -4.07 -8.56
CA PRO A 63 -8.37 -5.05 -8.22
C PRO A 63 -8.41 -5.31 -6.71
N LYS A 64 -8.04 -6.53 -6.30
CA LYS A 64 -7.82 -6.84 -4.89
C LYS A 64 -6.41 -6.45 -4.50
N VAL A 65 -6.28 -5.47 -3.62
CA VAL A 65 -4.99 -4.98 -3.11
C VAL A 65 -4.86 -5.32 -1.63
N ALA A 66 -3.72 -5.89 -1.24
CA ALA A 66 -3.42 -6.19 0.16
C ALA A 66 -1.93 -6.04 0.45
N PHE A 67 -1.59 -5.61 1.65
CA PHE A 67 -0.22 -5.62 2.14
C PHE A 67 0.24 -7.06 2.38
N THR A 68 1.37 -7.45 1.80
CA THR A 68 2.07 -8.67 2.19
C THR A 68 3.01 -8.41 3.36
N THR A 69 3.50 -7.18 3.47
CA THR A 69 4.25 -6.69 4.62
C THR A 69 3.32 -6.38 5.78
N ARG A 70 3.58 -6.92 6.98
CA ARG A 70 2.82 -6.55 8.18
C ARG A 70 3.06 -5.07 8.53
N ILE A 71 1.99 -4.35 8.80
CA ILE A 71 2.02 -2.92 9.11
C ILE A 71 1.09 -2.61 10.28
N TYR A 72 1.57 -1.80 11.21
CA TYR A 72 0.79 -1.29 12.33
C TYR A 72 0.04 -0.02 11.90
N HIS A 73 -1.22 -0.14 11.51
CA HIS A 73 -2.00 0.96 10.94
C HIS A 73 -3.50 0.81 11.26
N PRO A 74 -4.25 1.89 11.56
CA PRO A 74 -5.66 1.77 11.95
C PRO A 74 -6.59 1.28 10.83
N ASN A 75 -6.30 1.62 9.57
CA ASN A 75 -7.06 1.19 8.39
C ASN A 75 -6.50 -0.04 7.66
N ILE A 76 -5.49 -0.74 8.21
CA ILE A 76 -4.91 -1.95 7.63
C ILE A 76 -4.86 -3.04 8.71
N ASN A 77 -5.49 -4.19 8.45
CA ASN A 77 -5.53 -5.27 9.42
C ASN A 77 -4.30 -6.19 9.34
N SER A 78 -4.21 -7.17 10.26
CA SER A 78 -3.10 -8.13 10.34
C SER A 78 -2.95 -9.04 9.10
N ASN A 79 -4.01 -9.19 8.30
CA ASN A 79 -4.01 -9.93 7.03
C ASN A 79 -3.66 -9.02 5.84
N GLY A 80 -3.32 -7.75 6.08
CA GLY A 80 -2.96 -6.76 5.07
C GLY A 80 -4.14 -6.19 4.28
N SER A 81 -5.38 -6.46 4.69
CA SER A 81 -6.55 -5.87 4.04
C SER A 81 -6.62 -4.37 4.33
N ILE A 82 -6.95 -3.58 3.32
CA ILE A 82 -7.03 -2.13 3.36
C ILE A 82 -8.51 -1.70 3.35
N CYS A 83 -8.89 -0.75 4.20
CA CYS A 83 -10.16 -0.04 4.06
C CYS A 83 -9.93 1.24 3.27
N LEU A 84 -10.33 1.22 2.00
CA LEU A 84 -10.19 2.36 1.11
C LEU A 84 -11.36 2.32 0.12
N ASP A 85 -12.16 3.39 0.09
CA ASP A 85 -13.41 3.45 -0.67
C ASP A 85 -13.22 3.28 -2.17
N ILE A 86 -12.10 3.77 -2.70
CA ILE A 86 -11.78 3.63 -4.12
C ILE A 86 -11.56 2.16 -4.54
N LEU A 87 -11.31 1.24 -3.60
CA LEU A 87 -11.24 -0.20 -3.84
C LEU A 87 -12.60 -0.90 -3.61
N ARG A 88 -13.66 -0.14 -3.33
CA ARG A 88 -15.00 -0.61 -2.98
C ARG A 88 -16.07 0.18 -3.73
N SER A 89 -16.84 1.01 -3.01
CA SER A 89 -18.00 1.74 -3.50
C SER A 89 -17.64 2.87 -4.47
N GLN A 90 -16.44 3.44 -4.36
CA GLN A 90 -15.96 4.54 -5.20
C GLN A 90 -15.04 4.07 -6.32
N TRP A 91 -14.96 2.76 -6.58
CA TRP A 91 -14.19 2.26 -7.72
C TRP A 91 -14.77 2.78 -9.04
N SER A 92 -13.89 3.24 -9.91
CA SER A 92 -14.21 3.62 -11.28
C SER A 92 -13.21 2.98 -12.23
N PRO A 93 -13.65 2.45 -13.39
CA PRO A 93 -12.75 1.94 -14.43
C PRO A 93 -11.71 2.96 -14.94
N ALA A 94 -11.90 4.26 -14.65
CA ALA A 94 -10.95 5.33 -14.97
C ALA A 94 -9.83 5.50 -13.93
N LEU A 95 -9.89 4.80 -12.79
CA LEU A 95 -8.81 4.76 -11.82
C LEU A 95 -7.70 3.83 -12.31
N THR A 96 -6.46 4.33 -12.27
CA THR A 96 -5.26 3.57 -12.61
C THR A 96 -4.60 3.01 -11.35
N ILE A 97 -3.70 2.05 -11.53
CA ILE A 97 -2.90 1.51 -10.42
C ILE A 97 -2.02 2.60 -9.79
N SER A 98 -1.45 3.52 -10.59
CA SER A 98 -0.73 4.69 -10.05
C SER A 98 -1.59 5.49 -9.07
N LYS A 99 -2.86 5.76 -9.41
CA LYS A 99 -3.80 6.49 -8.53
C LYS A 99 -4.15 5.69 -7.28
N VAL A 100 -4.35 4.38 -7.40
CA VAL A 100 -4.61 3.50 -6.26
C VAL A 100 -3.43 3.52 -5.27
N LEU A 101 -2.20 3.37 -5.76
CA LEU A 101 -1.00 3.40 -4.92
C LEU A 101 -0.80 4.78 -4.28
N LEU A 102 -1.08 5.87 -5.01
CA LEU A 102 -1.05 7.22 -4.47
C LEU A 102 -2.03 7.39 -3.30
N SER A 103 -3.26 6.90 -3.44
CA SER A 103 -4.25 6.93 -2.36
C SER A 103 -3.83 6.10 -1.15
N ILE A 104 -3.15 4.96 -1.35
CA ILE A 104 -2.59 4.17 -0.25
C ILE A 104 -1.46 4.94 0.44
N CYS A 105 -0.56 5.60 -0.30
CA CYS A 105 0.47 6.46 0.29
C CYS A 105 -0.14 7.60 1.12
N SER A 106 -1.19 8.24 0.60
CA SER A 106 -1.93 9.27 1.35
C SER A 106 -2.53 8.71 2.63
N LEU A 107 -3.06 7.49 2.61
CA LEU A 107 -3.61 6.83 3.80
C LEU A 107 -2.52 6.54 4.85
N LEU A 108 -1.28 6.23 4.43
CA LEU A 108 -0.16 6.05 5.34
C LEU A 108 0.28 7.38 5.99
N CYS A 109 0.19 8.50 5.29
CA CYS A 109 0.45 9.82 5.88
C CYS A 109 -0.67 10.26 6.81
N ASP A 110 -1.91 10.12 6.35
CA ASP A 110 -3.12 10.60 7.01
C ASP A 110 -4.13 9.46 7.21
N PRO A 111 -3.94 8.61 8.24
CA PRO A 111 -4.89 7.56 8.56
C PRO A 111 -6.28 8.12 8.88
N ASN A 112 -7.33 7.35 8.57
CA ASN A 112 -8.71 7.72 8.90
C ASN A 112 -9.18 6.98 10.17
N PRO A 113 -9.14 7.61 11.35
CA PRO A 113 -9.47 6.93 12.59
C PRO A 113 -11.00 6.87 12.86
N ASP A 114 -11.84 7.42 11.97
CA ASP A 114 -13.30 7.36 12.06
C ASP A 114 -13.90 6.14 11.33
N ASP A 115 -13.16 5.56 10.38
CA ASP A 115 -13.48 4.27 9.75
C ASP A 115 -12.31 3.26 9.85
N PRO A 116 -11.95 2.80 11.07
CA PRO A 116 -10.81 1.93 11.26
C PRO A 116 -11.15 0.44 11.04
N LEU A 117 -10.22 -0.31 10.44
CA LEU A 117 -10.25 -1.77 10.48
C LEU A 117 -9.76 -2.33 11.82
N VAL A 118 -8.93 -1.56 12.53
CA VAL A 118 -8.36 -1.95 13.82
C VAL A 118 -8.70 -0.86 14.85
N PRO A 119 -9.86 -0.96 15.53
CA PRO A 119 -10.34 0.08 16.45
C PRO A 119 -9.35 0.42 17.56
N GLU A 120 -8.59 -0.55 18.05
CA GLU A 120 -7.61 -0.31 19.12
C GLU A 120 -6.44 0.59 18.65
N ILE A 121 -5.94 0.37 17.43
CA ILE A 121 -4.89 1.24 16.86
C ILE A 121 -5.46 2.65 16.64
N ALA A 122 -6.70 2.75 16.16
CA ALA A 122 -7.36 4.04 15.95
C ALA A 122 -7.58 4.81 17.25
N ARG A 123 -7.94 4.11 18.34
CA ARG A 123 -8.04 4.69 19.69
C ARG A 123 -6.70 5.25 20.13
N ILE A 124 -5.62 4.47 20.03
CA ILE A 124 -4.27 4.92 20.38
C ILE A 124 -3.85 6.11 19.50
N TYR A 125 -4.13 6.07 18.20
CA TYR A 125 -3.85 7.18 17.28
C TYR A 125 -4.53 8.49 17.71
N LYS A 126 -5.79 8.44 18.16
CA LYS A 126 -6.51 9.61 18.66
C LYS A 126 -5.99 10.10 20.02
N THR A 127 -5.55 9.20 20.91
CA THR A 127 -5.20 9.56 22.30
C THR A 127 -3.71 9.82 22.54
N ASP A 128 -2.83 9.16 21.78
CA ASP A 128 -1.38 9.18 21.96
C ASP A 128 -0.66 8.88 20.62
N PRO A 129 -0.59 9.88 19.72
CA PRO A 129 0.07 9.72 18.42
C PRO A 129 1.57 9.45 18.56
N VAL A 130 2.22 9.91 19.63
CA VAL A 130 3.64 9.64 19.89
C VAL A 130 3.88 8.15 20.13
N LYS A 131 2.96 7.49 20.85
CA LYS A 131 3.02 6.04 21.04
C LYS A 131 2.83 5.27 19.73
N VAL A 132 1.93 5.71 18.84
CA VAL A 132 1.79 5.09 17.51
C VAL A 132 3.10 5.15 16.73
N ASN A 133 3.80 6.28 16.76
CA ASN A 133 5.07 6.42 16.05
C ASN A 133 6.11 5.42 16.57
N ARG A 134 6.25 5.31 17.90
CA ARG A 134 7.18 4.36 18.54
C ARG A 134 6.82 2.91 18.25
N ASP A 135 5.54 2.56 18.36
CA ASP A 135 5.06 1.20 18.14
C ASP A 135 5.19 0.82 16.66
N CYS A 136 4.96 1.75 15.74
CA CYS A 136 5.18 1.55 14.31
C CYS A 136 6.67 1.29 14.02
N ASP A 137 7.58 2.11 14.53
CA ASP A 137 9.02 1.90 14.36
C ASP A 137 9.46 0.52 14.87
N PHE A 138 8.94 0.08 16.02
CA PHE A 138 9.31 -1.19 16.62
C PHE A 138 8.69 -2.40 15.91
N ILE A 139 7.39 -2.36 15.66
CA ILE A 139 6.60 -3.48 15.14
C ILE A 139 6.76 -3.61 13.63
N THR A 140 6.66 -2.49 12.92
CA THR A 140 6.62 -2.46 11.46
C THR A 140 8.02 -2.43 10.88
N ILE A 141 8.89 -1.53 11.35
CA ILE A 141 10.17 -1.27 10.66
C ILE A 141 11.29 -2.19 11.19
N ASN A 142 11.46 -2.30 12.51
CA ASN A 142 12.57 -3.05 13.10
C ASN A 142 12.35 -4.57 13.10
N ARG A 143 11.15 -5.04 13.47
CA ARG A 143 10.86 -6.49 13.55
C ARG A 143 10.71 -7.18 12.20
N ALA A 144 10.26 -6.46 11.16
CA ALA A 144 10.11 -7.04 9.83
C ALA A 144 11.39 -6.95 8.96
N GLY A 145 12.47 -6.35 9.48
CA GLY A 145 13.74 -6.22 8.74
C GLY A 145 13.66 -5.30 7.52
N LEU A 146 12.70 -4.36 7.50
CA LEU A 146 12.36 -3.56 6.33
C LEU A 146 13.11 -2.23 6.26
N ARG A 147 14.06 -1.98 7.16
CA ARG A 147 14.93 -0.80 7.04
C ARG A 147 15.77 -0.96 5.80
N CYS A 148 15.62 -0.03 4.87
CA CYS A 148 16.63 0.21 3.85
C CYS A 148 17.87 0.78 4.57
N THR A 149 18.75 -0.08 5.07
CA THR A 149 20.05 0.39 5.56
C THR A 149 20.80 0.94 4.35
N LYS A 150 21.03 2.25 4.29
CA LYS A 150 21.91 2.92 3.33
C LYS A 150 23.35 2.39 3.47
N ARG A 151 23.62 1.16 3.04
CA ARG A 151 24.96 0.57 2.98
C ARG A 151 25.49 0.42 1.55
N PHE A 152 24.80 0.95 0.54
CA PHE A 152 25.17 0.82 -0.88
C PHE A 152 25.34 2.15 -1.64
N TYR A 153 25.63 3.25 -0.94
CA TYR A 153 26.17 4.46 -1.57
C TYR A 153 27.23 5.04 -0.65
N LEU A 154 28.44 4.48 -0.71
CA LEU A 154 29.73 5.09 -0.36
C LEU A 154 30.81 4.02 -0.69
N GLN A 155 31.12 3.89 -1.97
CA GLN A 155 32.44 3.55 -2.48
C GLN A 155 32.71 4.48 -3.66
#